data_AF-A0A353DGG7-F1
#
_entry.id   AF-A0A353DGG7-F1
#
_cell.length_a   1.000
_cell.length_b   1.000
_cell.length_c   1.000
_cell.angle_alpha   90.00
_cell.angle_beta   90.00
_cell.angle_gamma   90.00
#
_symmetry.space_group_name_H-M   'P 1'
#
loop_
_entity.id
_entity.type
_entity.pdbx_description
1 polymer ?
#
loop_
_entity_poly.entity_id
_entity_poly.type
_entity_poly.pdbx_seq_one_letter_code
_entity_poly.pdbx_strand_id
1 'polypeptide(L)'
;MSEKKAKAATTPTSAAEDKLAVARKKNLDLAITQIQKDFGDAAIMRLGDDTSMDVEAIPTGNLLIDRALGVGGFPRGRIVEIFG
;
A
#
# COMPACT_ATOMS: atom_id res chain seq x y z
N MET A 1 -51.59 25.78 -17.18
CA MET A 1 -50.61 26.87 -17.27
C MET A 1 -50.34 27.35 -15.85
N SER A 2 -49.48 26.65 -15.12
CA SER A 2 -48.07 27.02 -14.89
C SER A 2 -47.97 27.58 -13.46
N GLU A 3 -47.11 27.18 -12.54
CA GLU A 3 -46.03 26.21 -12.53
C GLU A 3 -45.86 25.74 -11.09
N LYS A 4 -45.63 24.44 -10.95
CA LYS A 4 -45.26 23.76 -9.72
C LYS A 4 -43.73 23.77 -9.67
N LYS A 5 -43.12 24.39 -8.66
CA LYS A 5 -41.74 24.01 -8.27
C LYS A 5 -41.68 23.71 -6.78
N ALA A 6 -41.68 22.41 -6.53
CA ALA A 6 -41.47 21.78 -5.25
C ALA A 6 -40.07 22.13 -4.70
N LYS A 7 -40.05 22.52 -3.44
CA LYS A 7 -38.86 22.59 -2.59
C LYS A 7 -38.39 21.15 -2.37
N ALA A 8 -37.32 20.75 -3.07
CA ALA A 8 -36.74 19.42 -2.98
C ALA A 8 -36.00 19.21 -1.65
N ALA A 9 -36.09 17.98 -1.16
CA ALA A 9 -35.73 17.50 0.15
C ALA A 9 -34.23 17.49 0.45
N THR A 10 -33.89 17.87 1.67
CA THR A 10 -32.62 17.53 2.33
C THR A 10 -32.58 16.01 2.51
N THR A 11 -31.73 15.32 1.75
CA THR A 11 -31.64 13.86 1.71
C THR A 11 -30.79 13.33 2.88
N PRO A 12 -31.20 12.26 3.59
CA PRO A 12 -30.52 11.71 4.78
C PRO A 12 -29.34 10.78 4.40
N THR A 13 -28.43 11.25 3.54
CA THR A 13 -27.45 10.37 2.87
C THR A 13 -26.27 9.94 3.77
N SER A 14 -25.87 10.73 4.79
CA SER A 14 -24.61 10.46 5.51
C SER A 14 -24.63 9.21 6.41
N ALA A 15 -25.75 8.92 7.09
CA ALA A 15 -25.80 7.83 8.06
C ALA A 15 -25.76 6.42 7.43
N ALA A 16 -26.16 6.29 6.17
CA ALA A 16 -26.08 5.04 5.41
C ALA A 16 -24.67 4.82 4.84
N GLU A 17 -24.01 5.90 4.39
CA GLU A 17 -22.64 5.87 3.87
C GLU A 17 -21.63 5.52 4.96
N ASP A 18 -21.80 6.05 6.18
CA ASP A 18 -20.95 5.75 7.34
C ASP A 18 -21.03 4.27 7.73
N LYS A 19 -22.23 3.69 7.76
CA LYS A 19 -22.42 2.25 8.02
C LYS A 19 -21.75 1.38 6.96
N LEU A 20 -21.82 1.82 5.69
CA LEU A 20 -21.18 1.12 4.58
C LEU A 20 -19.65 1.22 4.63
N ALA A 21 -19.11 2.35 5.09
CA ALA A 21 -17.67 2.52 5.29
C ALA A 21 -17.14 1.64 6.44
N VAL A 22 -17.88 1.55 7.55
CA VAL A 22 -17.55 0.67 8.69
C VAL A 22 -17.58 -0.80 8.28
N ALA A 23 -18.61 -1.24 7.53
CA ALA A 23 -18.70 -2.61 7.02
C ALA A 23 -17.54 -2.94 6.05
N ARG A 24 -17.19 -2.00 5.16
CA ARG A 24 -16.06 -2.15 4.24
C ARG A 24 -14.73 -2.32 4.98
N LYS A 25 -14.48 -1.50 6.00
CA LYS A 25 -13.26 -1.59 6.81
C LYS A 25 -13.16 -2.93 7.54
N LYS A 26 -14.25 -3.38 8.17
CA LYS A 26 -14.30 -4.69 8.86
C LYS A 26 -14.00 -5.85 7.90
N ASN A 27 -14.59 -5.84 6.70
CA ASN A 27 -14.36 -6.89 5.72
C ASN A 27 -12.93 -6.89 5.19
N LEU A 28 -12.33 -5.71 5.02
CA LEU A 28 -10.93 -5.57 4.63
C LEU A 28 -9.98 -6.16 5.69
N ASP A 29 -10.19 -5.82 6.96
CA ASP A 29 -9.34 -6.31 8.06
C ASP A 29 -9.43 -7.84 8.21
N LEU A 30 -10.63 -8.42 8.01
CA LEU A 30 -10.83 -9.87 7.97
C LEU A 30 -10.09 -10.53 6.81
N ALA A 31 -10.13 -9.94 5.61
CA ALA A 31 -9.43 -10.47 4.44
C ALA A 31 -7.90 -10.43 4.63
N ILE A 32 -7.37 -9.33 5.19
CA ILE A 32 -5.94 -9.21 5.52
C ILE A 32 -5.53 -10.31 6.52
N THR A 33 -6.31 -10.49 7.58
CA THR A 33 -6.05 -11.53 8.60
C THR A 33 -6.06 -12.94 7.99
N GLN A 34 -7.00 -13.21 7.08
CA GLN A 34 -7.11 -14.50 6.41
C GLN A 34 -5.87 -14.79 5.55
N ILE A 35 -5.41 -13.79 4.77
CA ILE A 35 -4.21 -13.93 3.94
C ILE A 35 -2.97 -14.18 4.81
N GLN A 36 -2.82 -13.47 5.93
CA GLN A 36 -1.71 -13.69 6.87
C GLN A 36 -1.73 -15.10 7.47
N LYS A 37 -2.92 -15.61 7.83
CA LYS A 37 -3.07 -16.96 8.38
C LYS A 37 -2.69 -18.04 7.38
N ASP A 38 -3.08 -17.88 6.11
CA ASP A 38 -2.89 -18.92 5.09
C ASP A 38 -1.48 -18.89 4.48
N PHE A 39 -0.86 -17.70 4.38
CA PHE A 39 0.40 -17.51 3.63
C PHE A 39 1.55 -16.94 4.48
N GLY A 40 1.31 -16.65 5.77
CA GLY A 40 2.28 -16.09 6.70
C GLY A 40 2.20 -14.56 6.85
N ASP A 41 2.79 -14.04 7.92
CA ASP A 41 2.65 -12.63 8.34
C ASP A 41 3.17 -11.61 7.30
N ALA A 42 4.17 -12.00 6.49
CA ALA A 42 4.77 -11.16 5.46
C ALA A 42 4.08 -11.25 4.09
N ALA A 43 3.00 -12.04 3.95
CA ALA A 43 2.32 -12.22 2.68
C ALA A 43 1.50 -11.00 2.23
N ILE A 44 1.05 -10.17 3.18
CA ILE A 44 0.35 -8.91 2.90
C ILE A 44 0.64 -7.89 4.00
N MET A 45 1.03 -6.68 3.60
CA MET A 45 1.38 -5.57 4.50
C MET A 45 0.91 -4.25 3.89
N ARG A 46 0.71 -3.21 4.70
CA ARG A 46 0.45 -1.87 4.16
C ARG A 46 1.77 -1.25 3.74
N LEU A 47 1.76 -0.54 2.61
CA LEU A 47 2.92 0.20 2.14
C LEU A 47 3.22 1.34 3.13
N GLY A 48 4.37 1.28 3.80
CA GLY A 48 4.79 2.26 4.81
C GLY A 48 4.50 1.86 6.27
N ASP A 49 3.93 0.67 6.52
CA ASP A 49 4.11 0.05 7.84
C ASP A 49 5.62 -0.17 8.04
N ASP A 50 6.12 0.12 9.24
CA ASP A 50 7.51 0.46 9.57
C ASP A 50 8.50 -0.73 9.53
N THR A 51 8.46 -1.50 8.44
CA THR A 51 9.45 -2.49 8.05
C THR A 51 10.19 -1.95 6.84
N SER A 52 11.09 -0.99 7.06
CA SER A 52 12.15 -0.76 6.08
C SER A 52 12.87 -2.09 5.90
N MET A 53 12.58 -2.81 4.81
CA MET A 53 13.29 -4.04 4.50
C MET A 53 14.73 -3.64 4.25
N ASP A 54 15.61 -3.90 5.23
CA ASP A 54 17.05 -3.67 5.06
C ASP A 54 17.51 -4.47 3.85
N VAL A 55 17.84 -3.75 2.78
CA VAL A 55 18.36 -4.35 1.57
C VAL A 55 19.85 -4.52 1.78
N GLU A 56 20.25 -5.74 2.07
CA GLU A 56 21.66 -6.10 2.11
C GLU A 56 22.28 -5.91 0.71
N ALA A 57 23.49 -5.35 0.64
CA ALA A 57 24.18 -5.04 -0.61
C ALA A 57 25.55 -5.72 -0.68
N ILE A 58 25.95 -6.11 -1.89
CA ILE A 58 27.28 -6.65 -2.22
C ILE A 58 28.12 -5.50 -2.78
N PRO A 59 29.28 -5.13 -2.19
CA PRO A 59 30.11 -4.04 -2.69
C PRO A 59 30.54 -4.27 -4.14
N THR A 60 30.55 -3.20 -4.94
CA THR A 60 31.02 -3.25 -6.34
C THR A 60 32.55 -3.34 -6.43
N GLY A 61 33.26 -3.10 -5.32
CA GLY A 61 34.72 -3.03 -5.27
C GLY A 61 35.28 -1.65 -5.65
N ASN A 62 34.40 -0.70 -5.97
CA ASN A 62 34.75 0.70 -6.21
C ASN A 62 33.94 1.61 -5.29
N LEU A 63 34.63 2.33 -4.40
CA LEU A 63 34.00 3.20 -3.40
C LEU A 63 33.12 4.30 -4.02
N LEU A 64 33.49 4.84 -5.18
CA LEU A 64 32.70 5.87 -5.85
C LEU A 64 31.39 5.30 -6.38
N ILE A 65 31.42 4.08 -6.93
CA ILE A 65 30.23 3.41 -7.45
C ILE A 65 29.31 3.00 -6.29
N ASP A 66 29.86 2.41 -5.23
CA ASP A 66 29.10 2.03 -4.03
C ASP A 66 28.37 3.23 -3.41
N ARG A 67 29.05 4.39 -3.37
CA ARG A 67 28.46 5.65 -2.91
C ARG A 67 27.42 6.20 -3.89
N ALA A 68 27.66 6.11 -5.19
CA ALA A 68 26.71 6.57 -6.21
C ALA A 68 25.42 5.75 -6.21
N LEU A 69 25.50 4.45 -5.94
CA LEU A 69 24.34 3.57 -5.80
C LEU A 69 23.53 3.85 -4.52
N GLY A 70 24.10 4.54 -3.53
CA GLY A 70 23.44 4.97 -2.29
C GLY A 70 23.21 3.86 -1.26
N VAL A 71 22.95 2.64 -1.72
CA VAL A 71 22.78 1.44 -0.87
C VAL A 71 24.10 0.72 -0.57
N GLY A 72 25.23 1.24 -1.07
CA GLY A 72 26.57 0.69 -0.81
C GLY A 72 27.00 -0.48 -1.70
N GLY A 73 26.26 -0.78 -2.77
CA GLY A 73 26.63 -1.83 -3.72
C GLY A 73 25.45 -2.41 -4.50
N PHE A 74 25.61 -3.63 -5.03
CA PHE A 74 24.56 -4.37 -5.71
C PHE A 74 23.56 -4.96 -4.71
N PRO A 75 22.25 -4.66 -4.83
CA PRO A 75 21.24 -5.14 -3.87
C PRO A 75 21.03 -6.64 -3.99
N ARG A 76 21.07 -7.35 -2.86
CA ARG A 76 20.79 -8.79 -2.80
C ARG A 76 19.32 -9.07 -3.09
N GLY A 77 19.05 -10.21 -3.71
CA GLY A 77 17.68 -10.63 -4.08
C GLY A 77 17.04 -9.81 -5.19
N ARG A 78 17.81 -8.96 -5.88
CA ARG A 78 17.35 -8.18 -7.04
C ARG A 78 18.18 -8.50 -8.27
N ILE A 79 17.57 -8.29 -9.43
CA ILE A 79 18.23 -8.43 -10.72
C ILE A 79 18.93 -7.10 -11.03
N VAL A 80 20.21 -7.17 -11.38
CA VAL A 80 21.02 -6.03 -11.80
C VAL A 80 21.47 -6.26 -13.23
N GLU A 81 21.28 -5.26 -14.08
CA GLU A 81 21.75 -5.28 -15.47
C GLU A 81 22.93 -4.31 -15.64
N ILE A 82 23.98 -4.77 -16.32
CA ILE A 82 25.14 -3.97 -16.71
C ILE A 82 25.25 -4.09 -18.23
N PHE A 83 25.10 -2.97 -18.93
CA PHE A 83 25.18 -2.90 -20.37
C PHE A 83 26.30 -1.95 -20.80
N GLY A 84 26.85 -2.18 -21.99
CA GLY A 84 27.97 -1.43 -22.55
C GLY A 84 28.57 -2.14 -23.75
#